data_AF-A0AAV9LX74-F1
#
_entry.id   AF-A0AAV9LX74-F1
#
_cell.length_a   1.000
_cell.length_b   1.000
_cell.length_c   1.000
_cell.angle_alpha   90.00
_cell.angle_beta   90.00
_cell.angle_gamma   90.00
#
_symmetry.space_group_name_H-M   'P 1'
#
loop_
_entity.id
_entity.type
_entity.pdbx_description
1 polymer ?
#
loop_
_entity_poly.entity_id
_entity_poly.type
_entity_poly.pdbx_seq_one_letter_code
_entity_poly.pdbx_strand_id
1 'polypeptide(L)'
;MHPRATELITILEGTIYAGFLAPDAASIFKSRLFSKIMNPGDVFYNVGHKNATLLASFNSQNPGVVMIPSTIFASDPPILDDVLAKGFRLNKKVINELRKKFS
;
A
#
# COMPACT_ATOMS: atom_id res chain seq x y z
N MET A 1 -2.02 4.25 1.99
CA MET A 1 -2.94 4.31 3.14
C MET A 1 -3.32 5.76 3.37
N HIS A 2 -4.61 6.04 3.56
CA HIS A 2 -5.10 7.38 3.85
C HIS A 2 -5.38 7.50 5.34
N PRO A 3 -4.56 8.24 6.11
CA PRO A 3 -4.73 8.31 7.57
C PRO A 3 -6.02 9.01 7.98
N ARG A 4 -6.68 9.74 7.08
CA ARG A 4 -7.82 10.61 7.39
C ARG A 4 -9.00 10.44 6.43
N ALA A 5 -9.03 9.38 5.64
CA ALA A 5 -10.13 9.16 4.70
C ALA A 5 -10.36 7.69 4.38
N THR A 6 -11.61 7.39 4.01
CA THR A 6 -11.93 6.23 3.18
C THR A 6 -11.83 6.63 1.71
N GLU A 7 -11.39 5.70 0.88
CA GLU A 7 -11.28 5.87 -0.56
C GLU A 7 -12.37 5.06 -1.27
N LEU A 8 -13.04 5.70 -2.22
CA LEU A 8 -13.91 5.07 -3.21
C LEU A 8 -13.23 5.25 -4.57
N ILE A 9 -12.98 4.17 -5.30
CA ILE A 9 -12.31 4.23 -6.60
C ILE A 9 -13.30 3.74 -7.64
N THR A 10 -13.39 4.32 -8.82
CA THR A 10 -14.18 3.77 -9.94
C THR A 10 -13.28 3.53 -11.14
N ILE A 11 -13.35 2.35 -11.75
CA ILE A 11 -12.58 2.04 -12.96
C ILE A 11 -13.27 2.68 -14.16
N LEU A 12 -12.55 3.53 -14.88
CA LEU A 12 -13.03 4.17 -16.12
C LEU A 12 -12.62 3.35 -17.35
N GLU A 13 -11.38 2.86 -17.35
CA GLU A 13 -10.81 2.09 -18.47
C GLU A 13 -9.82 1.04 -17.96
N GLY A 14 -9.71 -0.09 -18.67
CA GLY A 14 -8.77 -1.16 -18.37
C GLY A 14 -9.21 -2.12 -17.27
N THR A 15 -8.29 -2.99 -16.85
CA THR A 15 -8.54 -4.03 -15.84
C THR A 15 -7.50 -3.94 -14.74
N ILE A 16 -7.96 -4.15 -13.51
CA ILE A 16 -7.24 -3.79 -12.31
C ILE A 16 -7.42 -4.90 -11.26
N TYR A 17 -6.38 -5.30 -10.52
CA TYR A 17 -6.56 -6.08 -9.27
C TYR A 17 -6.32 -5.22 -8.03
N ALA A 18 -7.37 -5.07 -7.22
CA ALA A 18 -7.30 -4.40 -5.94
C ALA A 18 -7.31 -5.41 -4.82
N GLY A 19 -6.75 -4.98 -3.69
CA GLY A 19 -7.23 -5.42 -2.42
C GLY A 19 -6.88 -4.48 -1.30
N PHE A 20 -7.51 -4.71 -0.15
CA PHE A 20 -7.11 -4.10 1.11
C PHE A 20 -6.95 -5.17 2.18
N LEU A 21 -6.13 -4.85 3.17
CA LEU A 21 -5.91 -5.70 4.34
C LEU A 21 -6.80 -5.17 5.47
N ALA A 22 -7.69 -6.03 5.99
CA ALA A 22 -8.39 -5.75 7.24
C ALA A 22 -7.65 -6.43 8.40
N PRO A 23 -7.39 -5.74 9.51
CA PRO A 23 -6.81 -6.37 10.70
C PRO A 23 -7.75 -7.44 11.24
N ASP A 24 -7.16 -8.52 11.76
CA ASP A 24 -7.91 -9.55 12.47
C ASP A 24 -8.21 -9.09 13.90
N ALA A 25 -9.48 -9.12 14.31
CA ALA A 25 -9.90 -8.64 15.64
C ALA A 25 -9.33 -9.50 16.78
N ALA A 26 -9.00 -10.76 16.54
CA ALA A 26 -8.46 -11.69 17.53
C ALA A 26 -6.91 -11.70 17.54
N SER A 27 -6.24 -11.16 16.51
CA SER A 27 -4.79 -11.12 16.45
C SER A 27 -4.24 -9.88 15.75
N ILE A 28 -3.52 -9.05 16.52
CA ILE A 28 -2.82 -7.86 16.01
C ILE A 28 -1.70 -8.18 15.00
N PHE A 29 -1.30 -9.44 14.88
CA PHE A 29 -0.26 -9.90 13.94
C PHE A 29 -0.85 -10.49 12.65
N LYS A 30 -2.17 -10.57 12.52
CA LYS A 30 -2.85 -11.13 11.35
C LYS A 30 -3.70 -10.08 10.66
N SER A 31 -3.78 -10.22 9.35
CA SER A 31 -4.66 -9.43 8.51
C SER A 31 -5.28 -10.33 7.45
N ARG A 32 -6.53 -10.06 7.10
CA ARG A 32 -7.22 -10.71 5.98
C ARG A 32 -7.16 -9.83 4.75
N LEU A 33 -6.74 -10.42 3.63
CA LEU A 33 -6.83 -9.80 2.32
C LEU A 33 -8.27 -9.93 1.78
N PHE A 34 -8.82 -8.80 1.35
CA PHE A 34 -10.01 -8.74 0.51
C PHE A 34 -9.56 -8.21 -0.85
N SER A 35 -9.71 -9.00 -1.90
CA SER A 35 -9.26 -8.62 -3.25
C SER A 35 -10.21 -9.05 -4.35
N LYS A 36 -10.15 -8.33 -5.48
CA LYS A 36 -10.97 -8.56 -6.68
C LYS A 36 -10.23 -8.06 -7.93
N ILE A 37 -10.42 -8.77 -9.05
CA ILE A 37 -10.13 -8.25 -10.40
C ILE A 37 -11.34 -7.44 -10.87
N MET A 38 -11.11 -6.17 -11.20
CA MET A 38 -12.13 -5.16 -11.50
C MET A 38 -12.00 -4.66 -12.93
N ASN A 39 -13.15 -4.35 -13.52
CA ASN A 39 -13.33 -3.88 -14.88
C ASN A 39 -14.04 -2.51 -14.88
N PRO A 40 -14.15 -1.80 -16.02
CA PRO A 40 -14.82 -0.51 -16.06
C PRO A 40 -16.22 -0.57 -15.45
N GLY A 41 -16.55 0.40 -14.58
CA GLY A 41 -17.77 0.43 -13.78
C GLY A 41 -17.69 -0.25 -12.40
N ASP A 42 -16.66 -1.06 -12.13
CA ASP A 42 -16.37 -1.56 -10.78
C ASP A 42 -15.71 -0.47 -9.92
N VAL A 43 -15.77 -0.68 -8.60
CA VAL A 43 -15.17 0.22 -7.61
C VAL A 43 -13.99 -0.47 -6.87
N PHE A 44 -12.82 0.20 -6.70
CA PHE A 44 -11.51 -0.15 -6.05
C PHE A 44 -10.20 -0.14 -6.97
N TYR A 45 -8.95 -0.25 -6.43
CA TYR A 45 -7.54 0.10 -6.92
C TYR A 45 -6.68 -0.82 -7.89
N ASN A 46 -5.74 -0.28 -8.71
CA ASN A 46 -4.95 -0.82 -9.90
C ASN A 46 -3.81 -1.90 -9.73
N VAL A 47 -3.74 -2.96 -10.58
CA VAL A 47 -2.49 -3.72 -10.95
C VAL A 47 -2.42 -4.28 -12.41
N GLY A 48 -3.09 -3.67 -13.40
CA GLY A 48 -3.04 -4.13 -14.79
C GLY A 48 -1.66 -3.95 -15.48
N HIS A 49 -1.33 -4.78 -16.47
CA HIS A 49 -0.13 -4.63 -17.32
C HIS A 49 -0.40 -3.79 -18.59
N LYS A 50 -1.59 -3.21 -18.67
CA LYS A 50 -2.03 -2.26 -19.69
C LYS A 50 -2.46 -0.98 -18.99
N ASN A 51 -2.45 0.14 -19.70
CA ASN A 51 -2.96 1.39 -19.16
C ASN A 51 -4.39 1.18 -18.63
N ALA A 52 -4.63 1.65 -17.42
CA ALA A 52 -5.93 1.65 -16.80
C ALA A 52 -6.13 3.02 -16.14
N THR A 53 -7.36 3.53 -16.20
CA THR A 53 -7.73 4.84 -15.69
C THR A 53 -8.77 4.64 -14.60
N LEU A 54 -8.57 5.29 -13.46
CA LEU A 54 -9.50 5.23 -12.34
C LEU A 54 -9.77 6.64 -11.79
N LEU A 55 -10.94 6.80 -11.18
CA LEU A 55 -11.30 7.98 -10.41
C LEU A 55 -11.31 7.62 -8.92
N ALA A 56 -10.45 8.24 -8.13
CA ALA A 56 -10.45 8.09 -6.67
C ALA A 56 -11.16 9.28 -6.01
N SER A 57 -12.07 8.98 -5.09
CA SER A 57 -12.82 9.94 -4.29
C SER A 57 -12.59 9.67 -2.81
N PHE A 58 -12.50 10.75 -2.02
CA PHE A 58 -12.21 10.69 -0.60
C PHE A 58 -13.28 11.44 0.17
N ASN A 59 -13.63 10.94 1.36
CA ASN A 59 -14.54 11.63 2.28
C ASN A 59 -13.84 12.69 3.16
N SER A 60 -12.65 13.14 2.76
CA SER A 60 -11.88 14.17 3.44
C SER A 60 -11.20 15.06 2.41
N GLN A 61 -11.22 16.37 2.66
CA GLN A 61 -10.51 17.36 1.85
C GLN A 61 -8.98 17.21 1.92
N ASN A 62 -8.48 16.53 2.95
CA ASN A 62 -7.06 16.26 3.15
C ASN A 62 -6.88 14.82 3.62
N PRO A 63 -7.04 13.84 2.72
CA PRO A 63 -7.00 12.41 3.09
C PRO A 63 -5.61 12.00 3.60
N GLY A 64 -4.56 12.67 3.12
CA GLY A 64 -3.17 12.26 3.31
C GLY A 64 -2.84 10.99 2.54
N VAL A 65 -1.57 10.75 2.25
CA VAL A 65 -1.12 9.51 1.60
C VAL A 65 0.13 9.02 2.29
N VAL A 66 0.08 7.77 2.76
CA VAL A 66 1.24 7.06 3.31
C VAL A 66 1.59 5.91 2.37
N MET A 67 2.74 6.05 1.71
CA MET A 67 3.34 5.01 0.86
C MET A 67 4.21 4.11 1.74
N ILE A 68 3.64 2.99 2.20
CA ILE A 68 4.24 2.15 3.25
C ILE A 68 5.72 1.79 2.94
N PRO A 69 6.08 1.28 1.75
CA PRO A 69 7.47 0.87 1.50
C PRO A 69 8.45 2.05 1.60
N SER A 70 8.13 3.19 0.99
CA SER A 70 8.96 4.39 1.04
C SER A 70 9.03 4.99 2.45
N THR A 71 7.91 5.02 3.18
CA THR A 71 7.87 5.53 4.56
C THR A 71 8.78 4.71 5.50
N ILE A 72 8.94 3.41 5.24
CA ILE A 72 9.80 2.53 6.03
C ILE A 72 11.26 2.60 5.56
N PHE A 73 11.52 2.43 4.25
CA PHE A 73 12.86 2.24 3.72
C PHE A 73 13.55 3.53 3.25
N ALA A 74 12.84 4.65 3.14
CA ALA A 74 13.37 5.96 2.74
C ALA A 74 12.94 7.07 3.71
N SER A 75 12.78 6.74 4.99
CA SER A 75 12.51 7.70 6.05
C SER A 75 13.68 8.66 6.25
N ASP A 76 13.37 9.89 6.68
CA ASP A 76 14.35 10.90 7.08
C ASP A 76 13.99 11.44 8.48
N PRO A 77 14.82 11.20 9.52
CA PRO A 77 16.04 10.40 9.48
C PRO A 77 15.74 8.90 9.24
N PRO A 78 16.70 8.12 8.70
CA PRO A 78 16.47 6.70 8.43
C PRO A 78 16.26 5.89 9.72
N ILE A 79 15.31 4.96 9.71
CA ILE A 79 15.14 3.95 10.78
C ILE A 79 16.45 3.16 10.93
N LEU A 80 16.85 2.78 12.14
CA LEU A 80 18.08 2.00 12.34
C LEU A 80 18.01 0.64 11.62
N ASP A 81 19.10 0.27 10.93
CA ASP A 81 19.19 -1.00 10.19
C ASP A 81 18.96 -2.22 11.09
N ASP A 82 19.41 -2.16 12.34
CA ASP A 82 19.17 -3.22 13.34
C ASP A 82 17.69 -3.41 13.67
N VAL A 83 16.93 -2.31 13.73
CA VAL A 83 15.48 -2.35 13.98
C VAL A 83 14.76 -2.97 12.80
N LEU A 84 15.11 -2.57 11.57
CA LEU A 84 14.52 -3.15 10.36
C LEU A 84 14.92 -4.62 10.19
N ALA A 85 16.19 -4.97 10.37
CA ALA A 85 16.66 -6.34 10.29
C ALA A 85 15.92 -7.26 11.28
N LYS A 86 15.77 -6.82 12.53
CA LYS A 86 15.03 -7.57 13.56
C LYS A 86 13.54 -7.64 13.28
N GLY A 87 12.92 -6.53 12.89
CA GLY A 87 11.47 -6.42 12.66
C GLY A 87 11.00 -7.25 11.46
N PHE A 88 11.75 -7.22 10.36
CA PHE A 88 11.45 -7.97 9.14
C PHE A 88 12.06 -9.38 9.14
N ARG A 89 12.89 -9.73 10.13
CA ARG A 89 13.65 -11.00 10.20
C ARG A 89 14.54 -11.21 8.97
N LEU A 90 15.19 -10.14 8.53
CA LEU A 90 16.09 -10.11 7.38
C LEU A 90 17.50 -9.74 7.82
N ASN A 91 18.49 -10.06 6.98
CA ASN A 91 19.86 -9.59 7.20
C ASN A 91 20.00 -8.11 6.76
N LYS A 92 21.00 -7.41 7.32
CA LYS A 92 21.26 -5.99 7.00
C LYS A 92 21.59 -5.75 5.52
N LYS A 93 22.17 -6.73 4.81
CA LYS A 93 22.47 -6.63 3.38
C LYS A 93 21.18 -6.46 2.56
N VAL A 94 20.16 -7.27 2.85
CA VAL A 94 18.83 -7.18 2.21
C VAL A 94 18.14 -5.87 2.59
N ILE A 95 18.25 -5.41 3.84
CA ILE A 95 17.73 -4.09 4.23
C ILE A 95 18.36 -2.98 3.37
N ASN A 96 19.67 -3.00 3.18
CA ASN A 96 20.38 -2.03 2.35
C ASN A 96 19.99 -2.11 0.86
N GLU A 97 19.77 -3.32 0.34
CA GLU A 97 19.24 -3.50 -1.02
C GLU A 97 17.83 -2.92 -1.17
N LEU A 98 16.95 -3.11 -0.17
CA LEU A 98 15.62 -2.51 -0.17
C LEU A 98 15.69 -0.98 -0.16
N ARG A 99 16.53 -0.38 0.69
CA ARG A 99 16.72 1.08 0.75
C ARG A 99 17.09 1.69 -0.59
N LYS A 100 18.05 1.09 -1.29
CA LYS A 100 18.51 1.54 -2.62
C LYS A 100 17.40 1.57 -3.68
N LYS A 101 16.31 0.83 -3.50
CA LYS A 101 15.16 0.85 -4.43
C LYS A 101 14.19 2.01 -4.17
N PHE A 102 14.31 2.67 -3.01
CA PHE A 102 13.46 3.78 -2.58
C PHE A 102 14.25 5.08 -2.33
N SER A 103 15.56 5.06 -2.61
CA SER A 103 16.45 6.24 -2.62
C SER A 103 16.52 6.87 -4.01
#